data_AF-A0A424PZ61-F1
#
_entry.id   AF-A0A424PZ61-F1
#
_cell.length_a   1.000
_cell.length_b   1.000
_cell.length_c   1.000
_cell.angle_alpha   90.00
_cell.angle_beta   90.00
_cell.angle_gamma   90.00
#
_symmetry.space_group_name_H-M   'P 1'
#
loop_
_entity.id
_entity.type
_entity.pdbx_description
1 polymer ?
#
loop_
_entity_poly.entity_id
_entity_poly.type
_entity_poly.pdbx_seq_one_letter_code
_entity_poly.pdbx_strand_id
1 'polypeptide(L)'
;MGQLRALGNGLSLPLMVYTPLSVISYFNEVYNGCFELIVGSCPQPPFYYHLPRLAVFFLTLTLLRYAWEERGDYGSHERGFSKGLVLGTILGVLTFLVFWLGGFWGWEHLL
;
A
#
# COMPACT_ATOMS: atom_id res chain seq x y z
N MET A 1 -1.44 25.64 14.28
CA MET A 1 -2.33 24.46 14.33
C MET A 1 -2.81 23.96 12.96
N GLY A 2 -2.97 24.81 11.93
CA GLY A 2 -3.49 24.36 10.61
C GLY A 2 -2.61 23.37 9.83
N GLN A 3 -1.27 23.52 9.86
CA GLN A 3 -0.36 22.66 9.09
C GLN A 3 -0.29 21.21 9.59
N LEU A 4 -0.26 20.98 10.90
CA LEU A 4 -0.26 19.63 11.47
C LEU A 4 -1.56 18.88 11.14
N ARG A 5 -2.68 19.60 11.11
CA ARG A 5 -3.97 19.02 10.71
C ARG A 5 -4.01 18.66 9.22
N ALA A 6 -3.49 19.53 8.36
CA ALA A 6 -3.37 19.26 6.93
C ALA A 6 -2.48 18.05 6.65
N LEU A 7 -1.35 17.95 7.36
CA LEU A 7 -0.44 16.81 7.27
C LEU A 7 -1.10 15.51 7.76
N GLY A 8 -1.81 15.55 8.89
CA GLY A 8 -2.56 14.41 9.41
C GLY A 8 -3.65 13.94 8.45
N ASN A 9 -4.40 14.87 7.84
CA ASN A 9 -5.40 14.55 6.83
C ASN A 9 -4.76 13.90 5.59
N GLY A 10 -3.68 14.49 5.08
CA GLY A 10 -2.93 13.93 3.94
C GLY A 10 -2.36 12.54 4.23
N LEU A 11 -1.95 12.27 5.48
CA LEU A 11 -1.43 10.97 5.90
C LEU A 11 -2.54 9.93 6.08
N SER A 12 -3.72 10.33 6.56
CA SER A 12 -4.84 9.43 6.81
C SER A 12 -5.43 8.82 5.53
N LEU A 13 -5.49 9.60 4.45
CA LEU A 13 -6.13 9.19 3.20
C LEU A 13 -5.45 7.95 2.57
N PRO A 14 -4.13 7.92 2.35
CA PRO A 14 -3.44 6.72 1.90
C PRO A 14 -3.66 5.53 2.86
N LEU A 15 -3.48 5.74 4.17
CA LEU A 15 -3.57 4.64 5.14
C LEU A 15 -4.94 3.97 5.16
N MET A 16 -6.02 4.73 5.02
CA MET A 16 -7.39 4.19 4.92
C MET A 16 -7.56 3.21 3.76
N VAL A 17 -6.79 3.36 2.68
CA VAL A 17 -6.85 2.49 1.49
C VAL A 17 -5.81 1.39 1.55
N TYR A 18 -4.58 1.70 1.94
CA TYR A 18 -3.49 0.72 2.03
C TYR A 18 -3.73 -0.33 3.11
N THR A 19 -4.28 0.02 4.27
CA THR A 19 -4.53 -0.95 5.35
C THR A 19 -5.45 -2.09 4.93
N PRO A 20 -6.67 -1.86 4.40
CA PRO A 20 -7.52 -2.97 3.96
C PRO A 20 -6.90 -3.75 2.79
N LEU A 21 -6.21 -3.08 1.86
CA LEU A 21 -5.48 -3.76 0.79
C LEU A 21 -4.35 -4.66 1.32
N SER A 22 -3.66 -4.24 2.37
CA SER A 22 -2.61 -5.02 3.03
C SER A 22 -3.19 -6.31 3.62
N VAL A 23 -4.34 -6.21 4.30
CA VAL A 23 -5.05 -7.38 4.87
C VAL A 23 -5.52 -8.33 3.76
N ILE A 24 -6.11 -7.80 2.69
CA ILE A 24 -6.54 -8.62 1.54
C ILE A 24 -5.32 -9.31 0.91
N SER A 25 -4.21 -8.58 0.74
CA SER A 25 -2.96 -9.13 0.21
C SER A 25 -2.44 -10.28 1.06
N TYR A 26 -2.41 -10.10 2.39
CA TYR A 26 -2.00 -11.14 3.33
C TYR A 26 -2.79 -12.42 3.12
N PHE A 27 -4.12 -12.37 3.20
CA PHE A 27 -4.94 -13.57 3.01
C PHE A 27 -4.80 -14.15 1.60
N ASN A 28 -4.69 -13.29 0.59
CA ASN A 28 -4.48 -13.75 -0.78
C ASN A 28 -3.16 -14.53 -0.95
N GLU A 29 -2.09 -14.12 -0.25
CA GLU A 29 -0.83 -14.86 -0.17
C GLU A 29 -0.95 -16.13 0.67
N VAL A 30 -1.66 -16.10 1.81
CA VAL A 30 -1.89 -17.32 2.62
C VAL A 30 -2.67 -18.39 1.84
N TYR A 31 -3.67 -17.99 1.06
CA TYR A 31 -4.52 -18.95 0.33
C TYR A 31 -3.95 -19.43 -1.00
N ASN A 32 -3.24 -18.56 -1.73
CA ASN A 32 -2.82 -18.83 -3.10
C ASN A 32 -1.31 -18.71 -3.31
N GLY A 33 -0.59 -18.21 -2.30
CA GLY A 33 0.86 -18.09 -2.34
C GLY A 33 1.48 -19.47 -2.34
N CYS A 34 2.48 -19.64 -3.19
CA CYS A 34 3.22 -20.87 -3.30
C CYS A 34 4.70 -20.51 -3.49
N PHE A 35 5.54 -21.00 -2.58
CA PHE A 35 6.96 -20.71 -2.57
C PHE A 35 7.71 -21.75 -3.41
N GLU A 36 8.21 -21.34 -4.58
CA GLU A 36 9.11 -22.16 -5.37
C GLU A 36 10.32 -21.38 -5.82
N LEU A 37 11.49 -21.87 -5.40
CA LEU A 37 12.76 -21.26 -5.78
C LEU A 37 13.33 -21.85 -7.07
N ILE A 38 13.00 -23.11 -7.43
CA ILE A 38 13.72 -23.88 -8.48
C ILE A 38 12.86 -24.84 -9.33
N VAL A 39 11.70 -25.35 -8.87
CA VAL A 39 10.95 -26.41 -9.59
C VAL A 39 9.52 -25.92 -9.78
N GLY A 40 8.97 -25.92 -11.00
CA GLY A 40 7.64 -25.35 -11.31
C GLY A 40 6.45 -26.26 -10.95
N SER A 41 6.34 -26.66 -9.70
CA SER A 41 5.23 -27.46 -9.15
C SER A 41 4.10 -26.60 -8.57
N CYS A 42 4.26 -25.28 -8.49
CA CYS A 42 3.24 -24.35 -8.05
C CYS A 42 2.18 -24.23 -9.15
N PRO A 43 0.90 -24.46 -8.83
CA PRO A 43 -0.16 -24.20 -9.77
C PRO A 43 -0.14 -22.71 -10.15
N GLN A 44 -0.42 -22.41 -11.41
CA GLN A 44 -0.58 -21.02 -11.84
C GLN A 44 -1.63 -20.36 -10.96
N PRO A 45 -1.29 -19.24 -10.30
CA PRO A 45 -2.24 -18.59 -9.42
C PRO A 45 -3.40 -18.03 -10.27
N PRO A 46 -4.61 -17.99 -9.69
CA PRO A 46 -5.76 -17.43 -10.38
C PRO A 46 -5.53 -15.94 -10.66
N PHE A 47 -6.13 -15.41 -11.73
CA PHE A 47 -5.89 -14.03 -12.17
C PHE A 47 -6.09 -12.98 -11.05
N TYR A 48 -7.06 -13.21 -10.15
CA TYR A 48 -7.33 -12.30 -9.03
C TYR A 48 -6.17 -12.18 -8.02
N TYR A 49 -5.24 -13.15 -8.01
CA TYR A 49 -4.08 -13.16 -7.12
C TYR A 49 -3.14 -11.96 -7.31
N HIS A 50 -3.14 -11.36 -8.50
CA HIS A 50 -2.32 -10.19 -8.80
C HIS A 50 -3.03 -8.87 -8.49
N LEU A 51 -4.35 -8.88 -8.25
CA LEU A 51 -5.15 -7.66 -8.07
C LEU A 51 -4.68 -6.78 -6.90
N PRO A 52 -4.34 -7.30 -5.70
CA PRO A 52 -3.87 -6.43 -4.62
C PRO A 52 -2.57 -5.70 -4.97
N ARG A 53 -1.65 -6.37 -5.66
CA ARG A 53 -0.37 -5.79 -6.12
C ARG A 53 -0.58 -4.73 -7.19
N LEU A 54 -1.43 -5.01 -8.18
CA LEU A 54 -1.79 -4.05 -9.22
C LEU A 54 -2.50 -2.83 -8.61
N ALA A 55 -3.45 -3.06 -7.70
CA ALA A 55 -4.17 -1.99 -7.01
C ALA A 55 -3.20 -1.07 -6.23
N VAL A 56 -2.27 -1.65 -5.47
CA VAL A 56 -1.24 -0.88 -4.76
C VAL A 56 -0.35 -0.10 -5.71
N PHE A 57 0.08 -0.71 -6.82
CA PHE A 57 0.89 -0.02 -7.82
C PHE A 57 0.16 1.20 -8.40
N PHE A 58 -1.08 1.02 -8.88
CA PHE A 58 -1.87 2.12 -9.44
C PHE A 58 -2.19 3.19 -8.39
N LEU A 59 -2.61 2.81 -7.18
CA LEU A 59 -2.87 3.75 -6.09
C LEU A 59 -1.63 4.57 -5.73
N THR A 60 -0.46 3.93 -5.69
CA THR A 60 0.80 4.64 -5.41
C THR A 60 1.07 5.70 -6.48
N LEU A 61 0.93 5.35 -7.75
CA LEU A 61 1.10 6.30 -8.85
C LEU A 61 0.09 7.44 -8.79
N THR A 62 -1.19 7.12 -8.55
CA THR A 62 -2.26 8.13 -8.46
C THR A 62 -2.06 9.08 -7.29
N LEU A 63 -1.72 8.56 -6.10
CA LEU A 63 -1.48 9.38 -4.92
C LEU A 63 -0.23 10.24 -5.07
N LEU A 64 0.87 9.69 -5.61
CA LEU A 64 2.08 10.48 -5.85
C LEU A 64 1.86 11.56 -6.91
N ARG A 65 1.10 11.25 -7.97
CA ARG A 65 0.71 12.25 -8.97
C ARG A 65 -0.14 13.35 -8.34
N TYR A 66 -1.13 12.99 -7.52
CA TYR A 66 -1.97 13.96 -6.82
C TYR A 66 -1.16 14.84 -5.87
N ALA A 67 -0.24 14.25 -5.09
CA ALA A 67 0.67 15.02 -4.24
C ALA A 67 1.56 15.98 -5.04
N TRP A 68 1.98 15.59 -6.24
CA TRP A 68 2.80 16.40 -7.13
C TRP A 68 2.04 17.60 -7.69
N GLU A 69 0.81 17.38 -8.17
CA GLU A 69 -0.08 18.44 -8.68
C GLU A 69 -0.41 19.43 -7.56
N GLU A 70 -0.77 18.95 -6.37
CA GLU A 70 -1.10 19.77 -5.19
C GLU A 70 0.11 20.59 -4.68
N ARG A 71 1.34 20.14 -4.95
CA ARG A 71 2.56 20.88 -4.57
C ARG A 71 2.77 22.14 -5.41
N GLY A 72 2.20 22.19 -6.61
CA GLY A 72 2.31 23.33 -7.53
C GLY A 72 1.51 24.55 -7.09
N ASP A 73 0.55 24.38 -6.18
CA ASP A 73 -0.30 25.46 -5.68
C ASP A 73 0.35 26.13 -4.44
N TYR A 74 0.36 27.46 -4.41
CA TYR A 74 1.27 28.25 -3.57
C TYR A 74 0.77 28.43 -2.12
N GLY A 75 -0.15 27.59 -1.64
CA GLY A 75 -0.72 27.61 -0.30
C GLY A 75 0.11 26.86 0.76
N SER A 76 0.26 27.46 1.95
CA SER A 76 0.93 26.81 3.10
C SER A 76 0.18 25.58 3.66
N HIS A 77 -1.14 25.49 3.38
CA HIS A 77 -2.02 24.37 3.75
C HIS A 77 -1.81 23.18 2.79
N GLU A 78 -1.83 23.44 1.48
CA GLU A 78 -1.62 22.47 0.40
C GLU A 78 -0.25 21.79 0.50
N ARG A 79 0.78 22.56 0.85
CA ARG A 79 2.13 22.02 1.10
C ARG A 79 2.19 21.06 2.29
N GLY A 80 1.34 21.25 3.30
CA GLY A 80 1.25 20.34 4.45
C GLY A 80 0.52 19.05 4.10
N PHE A 81 -0.57 19.17 3.35
CA PHE A 81 -1.36 18.04 2.86
C PHE A 81 -0.58 17.17 1.87
N SER A 82 0.08 17.76 0.86
CA SER A 82 0.93 17.04 -0.11
C SER A 82 2.05 16.26 0.58
N LYS A 83 2.73 16.85 1.57
CA LYS A 83 3.72 16.15 2.40
C LYS A 83 3.12 14.97 3.16
N GLY A 84 1.95 15.19 3.78
CA GLY A 84 1.20 14.13 4.46
C GLY A 84 0.86 12.98 3.52
N LEU A 85 0.45 13.29 2.29
CA LEU A 85 0.05 12.33 1.28
C LEU A 85 1.23 11.47 0.80
N VAL A 86 2.40 12.08 0.58
CA VAL A 86 3.64 11.34 0.28
C VAL A 86 4.03 10.42 1.44
N LEU A 87 4.04 10.93 2.68
CA LEU A 87 4.39 10.14 3.86
C LEU A 87 3.41 8.99 4.10
N GLY A 88 2.10 9.26 4.00
CA GLY A 88 1.06 8.24 4.12
C GLY A 88 1.17 7.17 3.04
N THR A 89 1.52 7.56 1.81
CA THR A 89 1.74 6.61 0.70
C THR A 89 2.94 5.71 0.99
N ILE A 90 4.06 6.26 1.46
CA ILE A 90 5.25 5.48 1.85
C ILE A 90 4.90 4.49 2.95
N LEU A 91 4.27 4.96 4.04
CA LEU A 91 3.87 4.11 5.16
C LEU A 91 2.85 3.03 4.74
N GLY A 92 1.92 3.39 3.87
CA GLY A 92 0.92 2.48 3.32
C GLY A 92 1.55 1.37 2.48
N VAL A 93 2.48 1.71 1.59
CA VAL A 93 3.24 0.73 0.79
C VAL A 93 4.09 -0.18 1.69
N LEU A 94 4.76 0.37 2.71
CA LEU A 94 5.51 -0.44 3.67
C LEU A 94 4.60 -1.42 4.42
N THR A 95 3.42 -0.96 4.87
CA THR A 95 2.43 -1.81 5.53
C THR A 95 1.98 -2.94 4.59
N PHE A 96 1.71 -2.61 3.33
CA PHE A 96 1.36 -3.61 2.33
C PHE A 96 2.47 -4.64 2.13
N LEU A 97 3.73 -4.21 2.00
CA LEU A 97 4.87 -5.10 1.84
C LEU A 97 5.04 -6.03 3.03
N VAL A 98 4.87 -5.52 4.26
CA VAL A 98 4.94 -6.31 5.49
C VAL A 98 3.89 -7.41 5.50
N PHE A 99 2.63 -7.07 5.21
CA PHE A 99 1.54 -8.05 5.17
C PHE A 99 1.67 -9.03 4.00
N TRP A 100 2.10 -8.54 2.84
CA TRP A 100 2.35 -9.37 1.67
C TRP A 100 3.47 -10.40 1.94
N LEU A 101 4.61 -9.96 2.47
CA LEU A 101 5.70 -10.85 2.89
C LEU A 101 5.29 -11.76 4.05
N GLY A 102 4.48 -11.26 4.99
CA GLY A 102 4.00 -12.05 6.11
C GLY A 102 3.10 -13.21 5.69
N GLY A 103 2.20 -12.98 4.72
CA GLY A 103 1.38 -14.04 4.14
C GLY A 103 2.21 -15.00 3.30
N PHE A 104 3.20 -14.47 2.55
CA PHE A 104 4.10 -15.28 1.74
C PHE A 104 5.05 -16.18 2.58
N TRP A 105 5.51 -15.71 3.73
CA TRP A 105 6.37 -16.47 4.66
C TRP A 105 5.58 -17.29 5.69
N GLY A 106 4.26 -17.31 5.62
CA GLY A 106 3.43 -18.15 6.47
C GLY A 106 3.39 -17.73 7.94
N TRP A 107 3.27 -16.43 8.23
CA TRP A 107 3.15 -15.93 9.62
C TRP A 107 1.97 -16.52 10.40
N GLU A 108 0.97 -17.07 9.72
CA GLU A 108 -0.13 -17.84 10.32
C GLU A 108 0.35 -19.11 11.03
N HIS A 109 1.56 -19.60 10.74
CA HIS A 109 2.17 -20.72 11.45
C HIS A 109 2.98 -20.31 12.68
N LEU A 110 3.16 -19.01 12.92
CA LEU A 110 3.91 -18.45 14.05
C LEU A 110 3.02 -17.93 15.19
N LEU A 111 1.70 -17.85 14.97
CA LEU A 111 0.68 -17.41 15.93
C LEU A 111 -0.17 -18.60 16.41
#